data_AF-A0A349Y4Y9-F1
#
_entry.id   AF-A0A349Y4Y9-F1
#
_cell.length_a   1.000
_cell.length_b   1.000
_cell.length_c   1.000
_cell.angle_alpha   90.00
_cell.angle_beta   90.00
_cell.angle_gamma   90.00
#
_symmetry.space_group_name_H-M   'P 1'
#
loop_
_entity.id
_entity.type
_entity.pdbx_description
1 polymer ?
#
loop_
_entity_poly.entity_id
_entity_poly.type
_entity_poly.pdbx_seq_one_letter_code
_entity_poly.pdbx_strand_id
1 'polypeptide(L)'
;MTSKTNPTPAAVRAWLSANVIDAPWTMVAICEGCAAETIDQRRAVRDAVRYCVGAGFIARTETKIGPVYELTGQGMPRVVLTDAERKERQRERDAGRARSSRRPKQQAVAAPKRSRAARVAMQAANTPAPSAVKAAPSVETIEQFLARGGRVQRLPAHWEQMERAA
;
A
#
# COMPACT_ATOMS: atom_id res chain seq x y z
N MET A 1 -10.80 18.43 -4.81
CA MET A 1 -9.87 17.37 -5.24
C MET A 1 -9.97 16.21 -4.25
N THR A 2 -10.89 15.28 -4.46
CA THR A 2 -10.98 14.07 -3.63
C THR A 2 -9.94 13.09 -4.15
N SER A 3 -8.82 12.99 -3.44
CA SER A 3 -7.84 11.94 -3.68
C SER A 3 -8.58 10.61 -3.69
N LYS A 4 -8.56 9.90 -4.82
CA LYS A 4 -9.07 8.53 -4.95
C LYS A 4 -8.19 7.63 -4.08
N THR A 5 -8.44 7.62 -2.78
CA THR A 5 -7.78 6.73 -1.85
C THR A 5 -8.30 5.34 -2.17
N ASN A 6 -7.50 4.56 -2.91
CA ASN A 6 -7.80 3.15 -3.10
C ASN A 6 -7.71 2.50 -1.71
N PRO A 7 -8.78 1.89 -1.20
CA PRO A 7 -8.75 1.25 0.11
C PRO A 7 -7.82 0.03 0.03
N THR A 8 -6.59 0.23 0.48
CA THR A 8 -5.59 -0.83 0.60
C THR A 8 -5.71 -1.50 1.97
N PRO A 9 -5.24 -2.75 2.14
CA PRO A 9 -5.21 -3.38 3.46
C PRO A 9 -4.47 -2.56 4.53
N ALA A 10 -3.43 -1.82 4.13
CA ALA A 10 -2.71 -0.92 5.02
C ALA A 10 -3.57 0.26 5.50
N ALA A 11 -4.40 0.83 4.62
CA ALA A 11 -5.30 1.92 4.96
C ALA A 11 -6.41 1.46 5.91
N VAL A 12 -7.02 0.29 5.64
CA VAL A 12 -8.03 -0.30 6.53
C VAL A 12 -7.43 -0.60 7.91
N ARG A 13 -6.20 -1.12 7.96
CA ARG A 13 -5.46 -1.34 9.20
C ARG A 13 -5.25 -0.05 9.99
N ALA A 14 -4.74 0.99 9.32
CA ALA A 14 -4.49 2.28 9.96
C ALA A 14 -5.79 2.87 10.54
N TRP A 15 -6.90 2.75 9.81
CA TRP A 15 -8.21 3.20 10.28
C TRP A 15 -8.68 2.40 11.51
N LEU A 16 -8.62 1.06 11.46
CA LEU A 16 -9.00 0.20 12.60
C LEU A 16 -8.14 0.47 13.84
N SER A 17 -6.85 0.71 13.66
CA SER A 17 -5.92 0.99 14.77
C SER A 17 -6.12 2.39 15.36
N ALA A 18 -6.56 3.36 14.54
CA ALA A 18 -6.83 4.72 15.00
C ALA A 18 -8.22 4.84 15.67
N ASN A 19 -9.16 4.00 15.26
CA ASN A 19 -10.52 3.99 15.77
C ASN A 19 -10.73 2.76 16.66
N VAL A 20 -9.91 2.59 17.69
CA VAL A 20 -10.13 1.54 18.69
C VAL A 20 -11.38 1.90 19.49
N ILE A 21 -12.37 1.01 19.47
CA ILE A 21 -13.64 1.15 20.18
C ILE A 21 -13.81 -0.15 20.95
N ASP A 22 -14.35 -0.08 22.18
CA ASP A 22 -14.70 -1.25 22.99
C ASP A 22 -15.84 -2.11 22.37
N ALA A 23 -16.44 -1.64 21.28
CA ALA A 23 -17.53 -2.29 20.58
C ALA A 23 -17.07 -2.87 19.23
N PRO A 24 -17.61 -4.03 18.84
CA PRO A 24 -17.18 -4.73 17.64
C PRO A 24 -17.72 -4.06 16.37
N TRP A 25 -16.90 -3.94 15.33
CA TRP A 25 -17.27 -3.24 14.08
C TRP A 25 -18.08 -4.14 13.15
N THR A 26 -19.07 -3.55 12.48
CA THR A 26 -19.72 -4.17 11.33
C THR A 26 -18.98 -3.83 10.04
N MET A 27 -19.16 -4.65 8.99
CA MET A 27 -18.58 -4.35 7.66
C MET A 27 -19.04 -3.00 7.10
N VAL A 28 -20.27 -2.57 7.43
CA VAL A 28 -20.83 -1.29 7.00
C VAL A 28 -20.04 -0.13 7.62
N ALA A 29 -19.84 -0.17 8.94
CA ALA A 29 -19.06 0.82 9.67
C ALA A 29 -17.62 0.93 9.14
N ILE A 30 -16.99 -0.20 8.81
CA ILE A 30 -15.63 -0.22 8.24
C ILE A 30 -15.62 0.41 6.84
N CYS A 31 -16.60 0.13 5.99
CA CYS A 31 -16.68 0.73 4.65
C CYS A 31 -16.90 2.25 4.73
N GLU A 32 -17.76 2.71 5.64
CA GLU A 32 -18.02 4.13 5.86
C GLU A 32 -16.80 4.84 6.43
N GLY A 33 -16.15 4.26 7.43
CA GLY A 33 -14.91 4.78 8.00
C GLY A 33 -13.75 4.88 7.01
N CYS A 34 -13.69 3.94 6.05
CA CYS A 34 -12.72 3.98 4.96
C CYS A 34 -13.15 4.87 3.77
N ALA A 35 -14.26 5.61 3.88
CA ALA A 35 -14.83 6.45 2.82
C ALA A 35 -15.03 5.70 1.48
N ALA A 36 -15.44 4.43 1.55
CA ALA A 36 -15.67 3.61 0.36
C ALA A 36 -17.05 3.88 -0.25
N GLU A 37 -17.11 4.83 -1.18
CA GLU A 37 -18.37 5.26 -1.82
C GLU A 37 -18.80 4.30 -2.94
N THR A 38 -17.86 3.89 -3.79
CA THR A 38 -18.13 3.06 -4.97
C THR A 38 -18.18 1.56 -4.65
N ILE A 39 -18.87 0.79 -5.50
CA ILE A 39 -18.98 -0.68 -5.36
C ILE A 39 -17.58 -1.34 -5.37
N ASP A 40 -16.68 -0.87 -6.24
CA ASP A 40 -15.31 -1.40 -6.35
C ASP A 40 -14.47 -1.11 -5.10
N GLN A 41 -14.61 0.09 -4.53
CA GLN A 41 -13.96 0.43 -3.25
C GLN A 41 -14.49 -0.43 -2.11
N ARG A 42 -15.82 -0.61 -2.00
CA ARG A 42 -16.42 -1.49 -0.98
C ARG A 42 -15.95 -2.94 -1.12
N ARG A 43 -15.75 -3.41 -2.36
CA ARG A 43 -15.18 -4.74 -2.61
C ARG A 43 -13.72 -4.83 -2.16
N ALA A 44 -12.92 -3.82 -2.46
CA ALA A 44 -11.53 -3.75 -2.01
C ALA A 44 -11.41 -3.67 -0.47
N VAL A 45 -12.31 -2.94 0.20
CA VAL A 45 -12.39 -2.95 1.68
C VAL A 45 -12.72 -4.34 2.19
N ARG A 46 -13.70 -5.05 1.61
CA ARG A 46 -14.02 -6.43 2.01
C ARG A 46 -12.82 -7.38 1.85
N ASP A 47 -12.11 -7.29 0.74
CA ASP A 47 -10.91 -8.10 0.50
C ASP A 47 -9.79 -7.77 1.50
N ALA A 48 -9.62 -6.48 1.84
CA ALA A 48 -8.70 -6.03 2.88
C ALA A 48 -9.06 -6.55 4.27
N VAL A 49 -10.34 -6.48 4.67
CA VAL A 49 -10.83 -7.01 5.95
C VAL A 49 -10.62 -8.53 6.02
N ARG A 50 -10.91 -9.27 4.93
CA ARG A 50 -10.65 -10.72 4.86
C ARG A 50 -9.17 -11.04 5.07
N TYR A 51 -8.28 -10.22 4.51
CA TYR A 51 -6.84 -10.34 4.73
C TYR A 51 -6.44 -10.05 6.18
N CYS A 52 -7.04 -9.02 6.81
CA CYS A 52 -6.80 -8.70 8.22
C CYS A 52 -7.26 -9.83 9.16
N VAL A 53 -8.38 -10.49 8.86
CA VAL A 53 -8.83 -11.69 9.59
C VAL A 53 -7.85 -12.85 9.40
N GLY A 54 -7.46 -13.15 8.16
CA GLY A 54 -6.53 -14.24 7.85
C GLY A 54 -5.13 -14.05 8.45
N ALA A 55 -4.70 -12.81 8.65
CA ALA A 55 -3.45 -12.48 9.31
C ALA A 55 -3.56 -12.43 10.85
N GLY A 56 -4.73 -12.69 11.44
CA GLY A 56 -4.96 -12.69 12.88
C GLY A 56 -4.99 -11.30 13.52
N PHE A 57 -5.07 -10.22 12.74
CA PHE A 57 -5.11 -8.84 13.24
C PHE A 57 -6.49 -8.47 13.81
N ILE A 58 -7.55 -9.06 13.24
CA ILE A 58 -8.92 -8.93 13.72
C ILE A 58 -9.57 -10.30 13.81
N ALA A 59 -10.41 -10.51 14.82
CA ALA A 59 -11.27 -11.68 14.93
C ALA A 59 -12.58 -11.41 14.21
N ARG A 60 -13.12 -12.44 13.56
CA ARG A 60 -14.47 -12.40 12.96
C ARG A 60 -15.39 -13.31 13.78
N THR A 61 -16.46 -12.73 14.30
CA THR A 61 -17.53 -13.43 15.01
C THR A 61 -18.82 -13.34 14.20
N GLU A 62 -19.48 -14.47 13.97
CA GLU A 62 -20.80 -14.50 13.31
C GLU A 62 -21.88 -14.26 14.36
N THR A 63 -22.73 -13.26 14.12
CA THR A 63 -23.91 -13.00 14.96
C THR A 63 -25.19 -13.20 14.16
N LYS A 64 -26.35 -13.17 14.84
CA LYS A 64 -27.67 -13.27 14.19
C LYS A 64 -27.94 -12.17 13.16
N ILE A 65 -27.27 -11.02 13.28
CA ILE A 65 -27.45 -9.84 12.41
C ILE A 65 -26.39 -9.81 11.30
N GLY A 66 -25.24 -10.46 11.50
CA GLY A 66 -24.17 -10.56 10.52
C GLY A 66 -22.78 -10.71 11.13
N PRO A 67 -21.71 -10.68 10.32
CA PRO A 67 -20.35 -10.77 10.80
C PRO A 67 -19.92 -9.47 11.48
N VAL A 68 -19.31 -9.62 12.65
CA VAL A 68 -18.74 -8.53 13.43
C VAL A 68 -17.25 -8.77 13.62
N TYR A 69 -16.49 -7.69 13.75
CA TYR A 69 -15.03 -7.70 13.74
C TYR A 69 -14.49 -7.01 14.99
N GLU A 70 -13.52 -7.65 15.65
CA GLU A 70 -12.88 -7.15 16.87
C GLU A 70 -11.36 -7.15 16.70
N LEU A 71 -10.67 -6.18 17.31
CA LEU A 71 -9.21 -6.18 17.35
C LEU A 71 -8.73 -7.26 18.32
N THR A 72 -7.80 -8.09 17.87
CA THR A 72 -7.21 -9.16 18.70
C THR A 72 -6.04 -8.66 19.56
N GLY A 73 -5.57 -7.42 19.33
CA GLY A 73 -4.34 -6.88 19.93
C GLY A 73 -3.06 -7.50 19.37
N GLN A 74 -3.15 -8.47 18.46
CA GLN A 74 -2.00 -9.10 17.83
C GLN A 74 -1.48 -8.20 16.71
N GLY A 75 -0.17 -7.90 16.73
CA GLY A 75 0.50 -7.24 15.62
C GLY A 75 0.39 -8.10 14.37
N MET A 76 0.13 -7.49 13.22
CA MET A 76 -0.04 -8.23 11.97
C MET A 76 1.31 -8.83 11.54
N PRO A 77 1.51 -10.16 11.59
CA PRO A 77 2.72 -10.76 11.04
C PRO A 77 2.75 -10.46 9.54
N ARG A 78 3.94 -10.18 9.00
CA ARG A 78 4.12 -9.98 7.57
C ARG A 78 3.76 -11.32 6.91
N VAL A 79 2.56 -11.44 6.35
CA VAL A 79 2.12 -12.68 5.68
C VAL A 79 2.94 -12.82 4.40
N VAL A 80 4.06 -13.53 4.51
CA VAL A 80 4.78 -14.04 3.36
C VAL A 80 3.91 -15.19 2.85
N LEU A 81 3.04 -14.88 1.89
CA LEU A 81 2.23 -15.90 1.21
C LEU A 81 3.16 -16.99 0.70
N THR A 82 2.89 -18.21 1.17
CA THR A 82 3.56 -19.40 0.66
C THR A 82 3.26 -19.56 -0.83
N ASP A 83 4.13 -20.25 -1.57
CA ASP A 83 3.95 -20.41 -3.02
C ASP A 83 2.64 -21.13 -3.39
N ALA A 84 2.13 -21.98 -2.49
CA ALA A 84 0.85 -22.65 -2.64
C ALA A 84 -0.33 -21.66 -2.60
N GLU A 85 -0.37 -20.78 -1.60
CA GLU A 85 -1.42 -19.77 -1.45
C GLU A 85 -1.35 -18.70 -2.55
N ARG A 86 -0.15 -18.39 -3.04
CA ARG A 86 0.04 -17.53 -4.23
C ARG A 86 -0.61 -18.15 -5.46
N LYS A 87 -0.37 -19.45 -5.71
CA LYS A 87 -1.00 -20.18 -6.82
C LYS A 87 -2.52 -20.25 -6.67
N GLU A 88 -3.03 -20.42 -5.46
CA GLU A 88 -4.47 -20.46 -5.21
C GLU A 88 -5.15 -19.10 -5.49
N ARG A 89 -4.57 -18.00 -5.01
CA ARG A 89 -5.08 -16.65 -5.34
C ARG A 89 -4.98 -16.34 -6.83
N GLN A 90 -3.92 -16.79 -7.50
CA GLN A 90 -3.80 -16.67 -8.95
C GLN A 90 -4.97 -17.36 -9.64
N ARG A 91 -5.28 -18.60 -9.24
CA ARG A 91 -6.42 -19.37 -9.77
C ARG A 91 -7.77 -18.71 -9.50
N GLU A 92 -7.99 -18.15 -8.31
CA GLU A 92 -9.22 -17.40 -8.01
C GLU A 92 -9.37 -16.16 -8.89
N ARG A 93 -8.29 -15.40 -9.12
CA ARG A 93 -8.28 -14.25 -10.02
C ARG A 93 -8.56 -14.66 -11.46
N ASP A 94 -7.92 -15.74 -11.92
CA ASP A 94 -8.10 -16.26 -13.27
C ASP A 94 -9.54 -16.79 -13.48
N ALA A 95 -10.11 -17.46 -12.48
CA ALA A 95 -11.51 -17.89 -12.49
C ALA A 95 -12.49 -16.70 -12.52
N GLY A 96 -12.21 -15.64 -11.75
CA GLY A 96 -12.99 -14.40 -11.78
C GLY A 96 -12.92 -13.71 -13.15
N ARG A 97 -11.74 -13.71 -13.78
CA ARG A 97 -11.52 -13.16 -15.13
C ARG A 97 -12.25 -13.95 -16.19
N ALA A 98 -12.21 -15.28 -16.12
CA ALA A 98 -12.92 -16.19 -17.02
C ALA A 98 -14.45 -16.06 -16.90
N ARG A 99 -14.97 -15.82 -15.69
CA ARG A 99 -16.40 -15.51 -15.49
C ARG A 99 -16.77 -14.14 -16.04
N SER A 100 -15.89 -13.14 -15.90
CA SER A 100 -16.11 -11.79 -16.45
C SER A 100 -16.05 -11.75 -17.98
N SER A 101 -15.23 -12.58 -18.63
CA SER A 101 -15.14 -12.69 -20.09
C SER A 101 -16.35 -13.38 -20.74
N ARG A 102 -17.21 -14.07 -19.97
CA ARG A 102 -18.47 -14.66 -20.45
C ARG A 102 -19.64 -13.68 -20.47
N ARG A 103 -19.50 -12.50 -19.86
CA ARG A 103 -20.48 -11.42 -20.04
C ARG A 103 -20.33 -10.91 -21.48
N PRO A 104 -21.40 -10.83 -22.29
CA PRO A 104 -21.31 -10.21 -23.60
C PRO A 104 -20.82 -8.78 -23.39
N LYS A 105 -19.57 -8.55 -23.79
CA LYS A 105 -18.94 -7.24 -23.76
C LYS A 105 -19.76 -6.40 -24.73
N GLN A 106 -20.68 -5.56 -24.21
CA GLN A 106 -21.31 -4.51 -25.01
C GLN A 106 -20.21 -3.90 -25.85
N GLN A 107 -20.37 -3.94 -27.18
CA GLN A 107 -19.38 -3.55 -28.14
C GLN A 107 -18.87 -2.15 -27.77
N ALA A 108 -17.75 -2.11 -27.06
CA ALA A 108 -17.03 -0.88 -26.84
C ALA A 108 -16.59 -0.45 -28.23
N VAL A 109 -17.15 0.68 -28.70
CA VAL A 109 -16.82 1.32 -29.97
C VAL A 109 -15.31 1.19 -30.16
N ALA A 110 -14.91 0.52 -31.24
CA ALA A 110 -13.54 0.14 -31.48
C ALA A 110 -12.66 1.39 -31.45
N ALA A 111 -11.97 1.64 -30.34
CA ALA A 111 -10.99 2.70 -30.28
C ALA A 111 -9.93 2.39 -31.35
N PRO A 112 -9.59 3.35 -32.22
CA PRO A 112 -8.63 3.11 -33.29
C PRO A 112 -7.33 2.61 -32.67
N LYS A 113 -6.88 1.43 -33.10
CA LYS A 113 -5.65 0.79 -32.61
C LYS A 113 -4.46 1.68 -33.00
N ARG A 114 -4.05 2.58 -32.12
CA ARG A 114 -2.85 3.41 -32.31
C ARG A 114 -1.62 2.50 -32.37
N SER A 115 -0.81 2.68 -33.41
CA SER A 115 0.45 1.95 -33.58
C SER A 115 1.35 2.16 -32.35
N ARG A 116 2.29 1.24 -32.12
CA ARG A 116 3.28 1.37 -31.03
C ARG A 116 4.05 2.69 -31.14
N ALA A 117 4.43 3.08 -32.36
CA ALA A 117 5.11 4.34 -32.64
C ALA A 117 4.29 5.56 -32.19
N ALA A 118 2.99 5.59 -32.49
CA ALA A 118 2.11 6.71 -32.08
C ALA A 118 1.97 6.81 -30.55
N ARG A 119 1.98 5.68 -29.84
CA ARG A 119 1.96 5.66 -28.37
C ARG A 119 3.27 6.18 -27.77
N VAL A 120 4.41 5.76 -28.32
CA VAL A 120 5.73 6.23 -27.89
C VAL A 120 5.89 7.73 -28.13
N ALA A 121 5.44 8.24 -29.28
CA ALA A 121 5.49 9.67 -29.60
C ALA A 121 4.69 10.52 -28.60
N MET A 122 3.47 10.10 -28.26
CA MET A 122 2.68 10.82 -27.25
C MET A 122 3.29 10.74 -25.85
N GLN A 123 3.93 9.63 -25.50
CA GLN A 123 4.58 9.49 -24.19
C GLN A 123 5.82 10.38 -24.11
N ALA A 124 6.63 10.42 -25.16
CA ALA A 124 7.79 11.32 -25.26
C ALA A 124 7.38 12.79 -25.16
N ALA A 125 6.31 13.18 -25.87
CA ALA A 125 5.78 14.56 -25.83
C ALA A 125 5.26 14.98 -24.45
N ASN A 126 4.82 14.02 -23.61
CA ASN A 126 4.28 14.28 -22.27
C ASN A 126 5.30 14.01 -21.15
N THR A 127 6.54 13.63 -21.47
CA THR A 127 7.56 13.39 -20.45
C THR A 127 8.15 14.75 -20.03
N PRO A 128 8.02 15.17 -18.76
CA PRO A 128 8.61 16.42 -18.32
C PRO A 128 10.13 16.35 -18.44
N ALA A 129 10.75 17.44 -18.89
CA ALA A 129 12.20 17.54 -18.95
C ALA A 129 12.78 17.29 -17.54
N PRO A 130 13.88 16.51 -17.41
CA PRO A 130 14.52 16.31 -16.13
C PRO A 130 14.90 17.68 -15.56
N SER A 131 14.47 17.95 -14.32
CA SER A 131 14.83 19.19 -13.65
C SER A 131 16.36 19.23 -13.54
N ALA A 132 16.95 20.35 -13.94
CA ALA A 132 18.38 20.57 -13.79
C ALA A 132 18.72 20.41 -12.30
N VAL A 133 19.37 19.31 -11.95
CA VAL A 133 19.88 19.08 -10.59
C VAL A 133 20.88 20.20 -10.33
N LYS A 134 20.61 21.03 -9.32
CA LYS A 134 21.53 22.08 -8.91
C LYS A 134 22.88 21.41 -8.60
N ALA A 135 23.95 21.90 -9.23
CA ALA A 135 25.29 21.44 -8.93
C ALA A 135 25.52 21.53 -7.42
N ALA A 136 25.93 20.43 -6.80
CA ALA A 136 26.31 20.43 -5.41
C ALA A 136 27.49 21.40 -5.23
N PRO A 137 27.48 22.28 -4.22
CA PRO A 137 28.62 23.13 -3.94
C PRO A 137 29.84 22.24 -3.65
N SER A 138 31.01 22.67 -4.10
CA SER A 138 32.29 22.02 -3.76
C SER A 138 32.47 22.03 -2.25
N VAL A 139 32.34 20.87 -1.63
CA VAL A 139 32.54 20.70 -0.18
C VAL A 139 34.02 20.53 0.10
N GLU A 140 34.53 21.27 1.09
CA GLU A 140 35.89 21.12 1.60
C GLU A 140 36.07 19.71 2.19
N THR A 141 37.18 19.06 1.87
CA THR A 141 37.52 17.76 2.47
C THR A 141 37.89 17.94 3.95
N ILE A 142 37.75 16.88 4.74
CA ILE A 142 38.13 16.89 6.16
C ILE A 142 39.59 17.30 6.33
N GLU A 143 40.48 16.86 5.43
CA GLU A 143 41.90 17.18 5.44
C GLU A 143 42.15 18.68 5.22
N GLN A 144 41.45 19.29 4.25
CA GLN A 144 41.53 20.73 4.00
C GLN A 144 41.02 21.54 5.20
N PHE A 145 39.93 21.10 5.83
CA PHE A 145 39.39 21.75 7.02
C PHE A 145 40.35 21.68 8.23
N LEU A 146 41.01 20.54 8.43
CA LEU A 146 42.04 20.37 9.46
C LEU A 146 43.29 21.23 9.17
N ALA A 147 43.72 21.33 7.90
CA ALA A 147 44.86 22.15 7.49
C ALA A 147 44.63 23.66 7.73
N ARG A 148 43.36 24.11 7.72
CA ARG A 148 42.97 25.48 8.10
C ARG A 148 42.92 25.72 9.62
N GLY A 149 43.28 24.73 10.42
CA GLY A 149 43.21 24.78 11.89
C GLY A 149 41.84 24.46 12.47
N GLY A 150 40.92 23.90 11.66
CA GLY A 150 39.64 23.39 12.14
C GLY A 150 39.81 22.20 13.08
N ARG A 151 38.83 21.98 13.96
CA ARG A 151 38.78 20.80 14.84
C ARG A 151 37.56 19.96 14.47
N VAL A 152 37.78 18.66 14.27
CA VAL A 152 36.72 17.70 13.97
C VAL A 152 36.45 16.86 15.21
N GLN A 153 35.22 16.88 15.69
CA GLN A 153 34.77 16.03 16.80
C GLN A 153 33.87 14.93 16.23
N ARG A 154 34.28 13.67 16.37
CA ARG A 154 33.41 12.54 16.07
C ARG A 154 32.42 12.37 17.22
N LEU A 155 31.14 12.55 16.93
CA LEU A 155 30.06 12.18 17.84
C LEU A 155 29.73 10.71 17.58
N PRO A 156 29.97 9.79 18.55
CA PRO A 156 29.63 8.39 18.38
C PRO A 156 28.12 8.24 18.27
N ALA A 157 27.66 7.46 17.30
CA ALA A 157 26.25 7.17 17.14
C ALA A 157 25.74 6.30 18.31
N HIS A 158 24.45 6.40 18.63
CA HIS A 158 23.83 5.71 19.77
C HIS A 158 24.10 4.19 19.78
N TRP A 159 24.16 3.54 18.62
CA TRP A 159 24.43 2.10 18.52
C TRP A 159 25.91 1.74 18.81
N GLU A 160 26.88 2.59 18.44
CA GLU A 160 28.31 2.39 18.79
C GLU A 160 28.55 2.50 20.30
N GLN A 161 27.70 3.24 21.01
CA GLN A 161 27.77 3.37 22.47
C GLN A 161 27.24 2.11 23.17
N MET A 162 26.22 1.47 22.62
CA MET A 162 25.65 0.22 23.17
C MET A 162 26.62 -0.96 23.05
N GLU A 163 27.40 -1.05 21.96
CA GLU A 163 28.39 -2.12 21.75
C GLU A 163 29.59 -2.04 22.71
N ARG A 164 29.92 -0.85 23.22
CA ARG A 164 31.05 -0.67 24.16
C ARG A 164 30.68 -0.92 25.62
N ALA A 165 29.39 -1.01 25.93
CA ALA A 165 28.87 -1.24 27.28
C ALA A 165 28.47 -2.70 27.54
N ALA A 166 28.62 -3.56 26.53
CA ALA A 166 28.43 -5.02 26.60
C ALA A 166 29.78 -5.73 26.73
#